data_AF-A0A2V5NDX7-F1
#
_entry.id   AF-A0A2V5NDX7-F1
#
_cell.length_a   1.000
_cell.length_b   1.000
_cell.length_c   1.000
_cell.angle_alpha   90.00
_cell.angle_beta   90.00
_cell.angle_gamma   90.00
#
_symmetry.space_group_name_H-M   'P 1'
#
loop_
_entity.id
_entity.type
_entity.pdbx_description
1 polymer ?
#
loop_
_entity_poly.entity_id
_entity_poly.type
_entity_poly.pdbx_seq_one_letter_code
_entity_poly.pdbx_strand_id
1 'polypeptide(L)'
;MDNLSVFFLAQGEQSGDEVMARLTTFIRAARQSLDFAVYDMRFSDPLKASLSSALRERAEAGVKIRFCYDGDKPPPPNAAAGQDPAPSGTGAFIQSLGYPWYRIAGMKLMHSKFILRDGQSVWTGSTNLILCR
;
A
#
# COMPACT_ATOMS: atom_id res chain seq x y z
N MET A 1 22.14 -3.50 17.80
CA MET A 1 21.86 -3.26 16.37
C MET A 1 20.54 -2.55 16.31
N ASP A 2 20.49 -1.40 15.66
CA ASP A 2 19.27 -0.60 15.59
C ASP A 2 18.29 -1.26 14.62
N ASN A 3 17.20 -1.80 15.16
CA ASN A 3 16.15 -2.49 14.39
C ASN A 3 15.14 -1.52 13.74
N LEU A 4 15.49 -0.23 13.65
CA LEU A 4 14.60 0.84 13.20
C LEU A 4 15.31 1.72 12.18
N SER A 5 14.71 1.86 11.00
CA SER A 5 15.11 2.82 9.98
C SER A 5 13.99 3.85 9.83
N VAL A 6 14.34 5.13 9.90
CA VAL A 6 13.37 6.23 9.78
C VAL A 6 13.66 7.01 8.51
N PHE A 7 12.60 7.29 7.76
CA PHE A 7 12.65 8.14 6.57
C PHE A 7 11.48 9.12 6.64
N PHE A 8 11.80 10.41 6.67
CA PHE A 8 10.80 11.45 6.73
C PHE A 8 10.37 11.84 5.32
N LEU A 9 9.06 12.01 5.17
CA LEU A 9 8.46 12.54 3.96
C LEU A 9 7.93 13.93 4.27
N ALA A 10 8.26 14.89 3.42
CA ALA A 10 7.67 16.21 3.45
C ALA A 10 7.17 16.57 2.05
N GLN A 11 6.09 17.35 2.04
CA GLN A 11 5.44 17.72 0.78
C GLN A 11 6.42 18.50 -0.10
N GLY A 12 6.65 17.98 -1.31
CA GLY A 12 7.53 18.60 -2.32
C GLY A 12 9.03 18.32 -2.13
N GLU A 13 9.43 17.54 -1.13
CA GLU A 13 10.85 17.21 -0.93
C GLU A 13 11.28 15.91 -1.62
N GLN A 14 10.48 14.86 -1.52
CA GLN A 14 10.77 13.57 -2.14
C GLN A 14 9.83 13.34 -3.34
N SER A 15 10.41 12.91 -4.45
CA SER A 15 9.63 12.51 -5.63
C SER A 15 8.92 11.17 -5.40
N GLY A 16 7.85 10.94 -6.17
CA GLY A 16 7.17 9.65 -6.15
C GLY A 16 8.08 8.46 -6.48
N ASP A 17 9.04 8.66 -7.38
CA ASP A 17 10.01 7.66 -7.80
C ASP A 17 10.97 7.26 -6.66
N GLU A 18 11.46 8.23 -5.88
CA GLU A 18 12.36 7.96 -4.74
C GLU A 18 11.66 7.16 -3.64
N VAL A 19 10.40 7.51 -3.34
CA VAL A 19 9.61 6.77 -2.35
C VAL A 19 9.30 5.36 -2.85
N MET A 20 8.96 5.21 -4.13
CA MET A 20 8.71 3.89 -4.73
C MET A 20 9.97 3.01 -4.77
N ALA A 21 11.14 3.59 -5.06
CA ALA A 21 12.40 2.85 -5.00
C ALA A 21 12.63 2.27 -3.60
N ARG A 22 12.48 3.07 -2.55
CA ARG A 22 12.60 2.61 -1.15
C ARG A 22 11.58 1.54 -0.79
N LEU A 23 10.31 1.76 -1.16
CA LEU A 23 9.23 0.81 -0.91
C LEU A 23 9.52 -0.54 -1.57
N THR A 24 9.94 -0.53 -2.84
CA THR A 24 10.20 -1.77 -3.56
C THR A 24 11.49 -2.46 -3.10
N THR A 25 12.49 -1.74 -2.59
CA THR A 25 13.62 -2.34 -1.85
C THR A 25 13.15 -3.06 -0.59
N PHE A 26 12.24 -2.46 0.19
CA PHE A 26 11.67 -3.10 1.38
C PHE A 26 10.94 -4.41 1.02
N ILE A 27 10.12 -4.37 -0.04
CA ILE A 27 9.38 -5.52 -0.57
C ILE A 27 10.33 -6.63 -1.05
N ARG A 28 11.36 -6.29 -1.82
CA ARG A 28 12.29 -7.29 -2.40
C ARG A 28 13.09 -8.06 -1.36
N ALA A 29 13.23 -7.53 -0.16
CA ALA A 29 13.91 -8.21 0.93
C ALA A 29 13.04 -9.30 1.61
N ALA A 30 11.75 -9.44 1.26
CA ALA A 30 10.87 -10.47 1.81
C ALA A 30 11.32 -11.88 1.44
N ARG A 31 11.20 -12.82 2.40
CA ARG A 31 11.58 -14.23 2.23
C ARG A 31 10.42 -15.21 2.44
N GLN A 32 9.39 -14.82 3.18
CA GLN A 32 8.30 -15.69 3.61
C GLN A 32 6.94 -15.06 3.33
N SER A 33 6.73 -13.81 3.74
CA SER A 33 5.44 -13.15 3.57
C SER A 33 5.52 -11.63 3.43
N LEU A 34 4.50 -11.09 2.77
CA LEU A 34 4.16 -9.68 2.75
C LEU A 34 2.66 -9.51 3.00
N ASP A 35 2.34 -8.85 4.10
CA ASP A 35 0.97 -8.57 4.51
C ASP A 35 0.72 -7.06 4.47
N PHE A 36 -0.19 -6.65 3.59
CA PHE A 36 -0.52 -5.25 3.36
C PHE A 36 -1.84 -4.88 4.02
N ALA A 37 -1.86 -3.76 4.75
CA ALA A 37 -3.07 -3.08 5.18
C ALA A 37 -3.07 -1.66 4.60
N VAL A 38 -3.99 -1.41 3.67
CA VAL A 38 -3.97 -0.21 2.82
C VAL A 38 -5.30 0.55 2.83
N TYR A 39 -5.29 1.77 3.36
CA TYR A 39 -6.42 2.69 3.26
C TYR A 39 -6.61 3.26 1.84
N ASP A 40 -5.55 3.80 1.25
CA ASP A 40 -5.58 4.39 -0.09
C ASP A 40 -4.29 4.09 -0.87
N MET A 41 -4.47 3.64 -2.12
CA MET A 41 -3.43 3.14 -3.02
C MET A 41 -3.67 3.63 -4.45
N ARG A 42 -2.90 4.62 -4.90
CA ARG A 42 -3.03 5.24 -6.22
C ARG A 42 -1.66 5.67 -6.71
N PHE A 43 -1.27 5.20 -7.88
CA PHE A 43 0.03 5.50 -8.45
C PHE A 43 -0.11 5.88 -9.92
N SER A 44 0.87 6.62 -10.45
CA SER A 44 1.05 6.70 -11.89
C SER A 44 1.33 5.31 -12.47
N ASP A 45 1.05 5.10 -13.75
CA ASP A 45 1.23 3.78 -14.38
C ASP A 45 2.68 3.25 -14.32
N PRO A 46 3.75 4.08 -14.49
CA PRO A 46 5.12 3.62 -14.27
C PRO A 46 5.39 3.12 -12.85
N LEU A 47 4.81 3.78 -11.85
CA LEU A 47 4.95 3.39 -10.45
C LEU A 47 4.14 2.12 -10.13
N LYS A 48 2.95 1.96 -10.71
CA LYS A 48 2.19 0.69 -10.64
C LYS A 48 3.00 -0.46 -11.24
N ALA A 49 3.65 -0.25 -12.38
CA ALA A 49 4.48 -1.28 -13.03
C ALA A 49 5.67 -1.65 -12.15
N SER A 50 6.35 -0.66 -11.56
CA SER A 50 7.48 -0.87 -10.65
C SER A 50 7.10 -1.70 -9.42
N LEU A 51 5.97 -1.37 -8.79
CA LEU A 51 5.43 -2.12 -7.66
C LEU A 51 5.03 -3.54 -8.07
N SER A 52 4.30 -3.68 -9.19
CA SER A 52 3.83 -4.98 -9.68
C SER A 52 4.99 -5.91 -10.01
N SER A 53 6.09 -5.40 -10.58
CA SER A 53 7.32 -6.16 -10.81
C SER A 53 7.90 -6.67 -9.50
N ALA A 54 8.07 -5.80 -8.49
CA ALA A 54 8.64 -6.18 -7.21
C ALA A 54 7.82 -7.27 -6.50
N LEU A 55 6.48 -7.14 -6.54
CA LEU A 55 5.58 -8.15 -5.98
C LEU A 55 5.67 -9.47 -6.75
N ARG A 56 5.69 -9.42 -8.10
CA ARG A 56 5.85 -10.62 -8.94
C ARG A 56 7.15 -11.35 -8.65
N GLU A 57 8.27 -10.63 -8.61
CA GLU A 57 9.59 -11.19 -8.30
C GLU A 57 9.63 -11.89 -6.93
N ARG A 58 8.82 -11.46 -5.96
CA ARG A 58 8.70 -12.11 -4.65
C ARG A 58 7.73 -13.28 -4.66
N ALA A 59 6.61 -13.15 -5.35
CA ALA A 59 5.67 -14.24 -5.54
C ALA A 59 6.32 -15.44 -6.26
N GLU A 60 7.09 -15.20 -7.31
CA GLU A 60 7.86 -16.23 -8.04
C GLU A 60 8.93 -16.90 -7.16
N ALA A 61 9.47 -16.17 -6.17
CA ALA A 61 10.37 -16.71 -5.16
C ALA A 61 9.64 -17.45 -4.01
N GLY A 62 8.31 -17.61 -4.09
CA GLY A 62 7.50 -18.33 -3.10
C GLY A 62 7.02 -17.50 -1.91
N VAL A 63 7.21 -16.18 -1.92
CA VAL A 63 6.72 -15.28 -0.86
C VAL A 63 5.19 -15.20 -0.91
N LYS A 64 4.54 -15.40 0.23
CA LYS A 64 3.08 -15.25 0.36
C LYS A 64 2.70 -13.78 0.42
N ILE A 65 1.84 -13.33 -0.48
CA ILE A 65 1.43 -11.92 -0.56
C ILE A 65 -0.07 -11.83 -0.28
N ARG A 66 -0.49 -10.96 0.63
CA ARG A 66 -1.91 -10.75 0.99
C ARG A 66 -2.21 -9.28 1.23
N PHE A 67 -3.44 -8.88 0.92
CA PHE A 67 -3.91 -7.50 1.11
C PHE A 67 -5.18 -7.47 1.95
N CYS A 68 -5.31 -6.45 2.79
CA CYS A 68 -6.60 -5.92 3.21
C CYS A 68 -6.69 -4.43 2.88
N TYR A 69 -7.88 -3.97 2.49
CA TYR A 69 -8.08 -2.59 2.05
C TYR A 69 -9.44 -2.03 2.46
N ASP A 70 -9.50 -0.70 2.52
CA ASP A 70 -10.75 0.02 2.79
C ASP A 70 -11.73 -0.11 1.62
N GLY A 71 -12.93 -0.60 1.92
CA GLY A 71 -13.92 -1.05 0.95
C GLY A 71 -15.02 -0.07 0.61
N ASP A 72 -15.11 1.10 1.25
CA ASP A 72 -16.31 1.95 1.23
C ASP A 72 -16.02 3.38 0.80
N LYS A 73 -15.93 3.56 -0.52
CA LYS A 73 -15.72 4.86 -1.16
C LYS A 73 -16.88 5.16 -2.13
N PRO A 74 -18.10 5.46 -1.63
CA PRO A 74 -19.22 5.79 -2.50
C PRO A 74 -18.92 7.08 -3.29
N PRO A 75 -19.17 7.11 -4.61
CA PRO A 75 -19.06 8.32 -5.41
C PRO A 75 -20.43 9.01 -5.58
N PRO A 76 -20.62 10.29 -5.21
CA PRO A 76 -19.70 11.15 -4.45
C PRO A 76 -19.71 10.84 -2.94
N PRO A 77 -18.61 11.09 -2.21
CA PRO A 77 -18.57 10.82 -0.78
C PRO A 77 -19.34 11.89 0.01
N ASN A 78 -20.16 11.46 0.98
CA ASN A 78 -20.79 12.35 1.95
C ASN A 78 -19.91 12.47 3.21
N ALA A 79 -18.94 13.38 3.16
CA ALA A 79 -18.05 13.65 4.28
C ALA A 79 -18.81 14.08 5.56
N ALA A 80 -19.94 14.77 5.43
CA ALA A 80 -20.77 15.19 6.58
C ALA A 80 -21.42 14.01 7.30
N ALA A 81 -21.64 12.89 6.59
CA ALA A 81 -22.12 11.63 7.16
C ALA A 81 -20.97 10.70 7.61
N GLY A 82 -19.72 11.18 7.62
CA GLY A 82 -18.55 10.40 8.01
C GLY A 82 -18.09 9.38 6.95
N GLN A 83 -18.55 9.50 5.70
CA GLN A 83 -18.09 8.64 4.60
C GLN A 83 -16.66 8.99 4.19
N ASP A 84 -15.96 8.00 3.65
CA ASP A 84 -14.57 8.14 3.22
C ASP A 84 -14.42 9.24 2.15
N PRO A 85 -13.63 10.31 2.39
CA PRO A 85 -13.36 11.32 1.37
C PRO A 85 -12.38 10.87 0.29
N ALA A 86 -11.68 9.75 0.46
CA ALA A 86 -10.73 9.25 -0.53
C ALA A 86 -11.43 8.82 -1.83
N PRO A 87 -10.87 9.12 -3.01
CA PRO A 87 -11.43 8.65 -4.27
C PRO A 87 -11.46 7.12 -4.36
N SER A 88 -12.41 6.59 -5.13
CA SER A 88 -12.45 5.17 -5.47
C SER A 88 -11.22 4.75 -6.31
N GLY A 89 -10.95 3.45 -6.38
CA GLY A 89 -9.90 2.87 -7.23
C GLY A 89 -8.89 1.98 -6.52
N THR A 90 -8.71 2.13 -5.20
CA THR A 90 -7.82 1.28 -4.38
C THR A 90 -8.15 -0.21 -4.55
N GLY A 91 -9.42 -0.58 -4.40
CA GLY A 91 -9.86 -1.96 -4.54
C GLY A 91 -9.63 -2.53 -5.94
N ALA A 92 -9.92 -1.76 -6.99
CA ALA A 92 -9.72 -2.19 -8.37
C ALA A 92 -8.23 -2.47 -8.66
N PHE A 93 -7.33 -1.60 -8.19
CA PHE A 93 -5.89 -1.83 -8.35
C PHE A 93 -5.42 -3.05 -7.57
N ILE A 94 -5.79 -3.20 -6.29
CA ILE A 94 -5.39 -4.36 -5.47
C ILE A 94 -5.89 -5.67 -6.10
N GLN A 95 -7.14 -5.71 -6.54
CA GLN A 95 -7.72 -6.88 -7.20
C GLN A 95 -6.98 -7.23 -8.50
N SER A 96 -6.55 -6.23 -9.27
CA SER A 96 -5.79 -6.44 -10.51
C SER A 96 -4.40 -7.07 -10.31
N LEU A 97 -3.84 -7.03 -9.11
CA LEU A 97 -2.54 -7.64 -8.80
C LEU A 97 -2.62 -9.18 -8.73
N GLY A 98 -3.81 -9.76 -8.55
CA GLY A 98 -4.02 -11.21 -8.56
C GLY A 98 -3.64 -11.94 -7.27
N TYR A 99 -3.32 -11.23 -6.18
CA TYR A 99 -3.02 -11.82 -4.88
C TYR A 99 -4.26 -11.93 -4.00
N PRO A 100 -4.30 -12.84 -3.01
CA PRO A 100 -5.38 -12.88 -2.02
C PRO A 100 -5.63 -11.52 -1.36
N TRP A 101 -6.90 -11.13 -1.30
CA TRP A 101 -7.31 -9.85 -0.75
C TRP A 101 -8.55 -9.99 0.13
N TYR A 102 -8.70 -9.08 1.09
CA TYR A 102 -9.88 -8.95 1.92
C TYR A 102 -10.37 -7.50 1.94
N ARG A 103 -11.62 -7.28 1.53
CA ARG A 103 -12.27 -5.97 1.60
C ARG A 103 -12.79 -5.74 3.01
N ILE A 104 -12.36 -4.67 3.66
CA ILE A 104 -12.87 -4.26 4.96
C ILE A 104 -13.90 -3.16 4.73
N ALA A 105 -15.16 -3.47 5.01
CA ALA A 105 -16.30 -2.57 4.84
C ALA A 105 -16.97 -2.31 6.21
N GLY A 106 -17.69 -1.20 6.30
CA GLY A 106 -18.43 -0.74 7.46
C GLY A 106 -18.56 0.78 7.48
N MET A 107 -19.28 1.30 8.47
CA MET A 107 -19.42 2.75 8.65
C MET A 107 -18.12 3.44 9.09
N LYS A 108 -17.08 2.68 9.45
CA LYS A 108 -15.78 3.20 9.91
C LYS A 108 -14.68 2.77 8.96
N LEU A 109 -13.73 3.67 8.74
CA LEU A 109 -12.62 3.49 7.83
C LEU A 109 -11.62 2.43 8.33
N MET A 110 -11.15 1.58 7.43
CA MET A 110 -9.91 0.83 7.60
C MET A 110 -8.73 1.77 7.30
N HIS A 111 -8.35 2.58 8.28
CA HIS A 111 -7.39 3.67 8.08
C HIS A 111 -5.91 3.26 8.27
N SER A 112 -5.62 1.96 8.28
CA SER A 112 -4.25 1.43 8.45
C SER A 112 -3.41 1.61 7.18
N LYS A 113 -2.11 1.84 7.39
CA LYS A 113 -1.12 2.08 6.34
C LYS A 113 0.17 1.37 6.74
N PHE A 114 0.22 0.06 6.51
CA PHE A 114 1.43 -0.70 6.79
C PHE A 114 1.63 -1.89 5.88
N ILE A 115 2.88 -2.35 5.84
CA ILE A 115 3.31 -3.59 5.22
C ILE A 115 4.13 -4.34 6.25
N LEU A 116 3.68 -5.54 6.62
CA LEU A 116 4.44 -6.45 7.47
C LEU A 116 5.19 -7.43 6.58
N ARG A 117 6.52 -7.38 6.64
CA ARG A 117 7.42 -8.28 5.93
C ARG A 117 7.90 -9.37 6.88
N ASP A 118 7.68 -10.62 6.49
CA ASP A 118 8.15 -11.83 7.19
C ASP A 118 7.75 -11.90 8.67
N GLY A 119 6.69 -11.20 9.08
CA GLY A 119 6.26 -11.10 10.48
C GLY A 119 7.25 -10.35 11.40
N GLN A 120 8.28 -9.71 10.85
CA GLN A 120 9.42 -9.20 11.62
C GLN A 120 9.74 -7.73 11.35
N SER A 121 9.45 -7.23 10.15
CA SER A 121 9.77 -5.86 9.77
C SER A 121 8.53 -5.15 9.27
N VAL A 122 8.31 -3.92 9.71
CA VAL A 122 7.14 -3.14 9.33
C VAL A 122 7.56 -1.88 8.56
N TRP A 123 6.92 -1.65 7.43
CA TRP A 123 6.86 -0.34 6.79
C TRP A 123 5.56 0.32 7.26
N THR A 124 5.62 1.48 7.90
CA THR A 124 4.41 2.17 8.38
C THR A 124 4.63 3.68 8.52
N GLY A 125 3.54 4.43 8.55
CA GLY A 125 3.52 5.88 8.72
C GLY A 125 2.12 6.45 8.46
N SER A 126 2.03 7.77 8.37
CA SER A 126 0.80 8.46 7.96
C SER A 126 0.60 8.48 6.44
N THR A 127 1.66 8.21 5.68
CA THR A 127 1.66 8.29 4.22
C THR A 127 0.78 7.21 3.60
N ASN A 128 -0.24 7.65 2.87
CA ASN A 128 -0.96 6.78 1.97
C ASN A 128 -0.06 6.29 0.84
N LEU A 129 -0.41 5.18 0.20
CA LEU A 129 0.29 4.69 -0.99
C LEU A 129 -0.17 5.48 -2.22
N ILE A 130 -0.05 6.81 -2.15
CA ILE A 130 -0.43 7.75 -3.18
C ILE A 130 0.81 8.50 -3.65
N LEU A 131 1.31 8.15 -4.85
CA LEU A 131 2.48 8.80 -5.43
C LEU A 131 2.14 9.15 -6.88
N CYS A 132 1.95 10.44 -7.12
CA CYS A 132 1.70 11.01 -8.42
C CYS A 132 2.83 12.02 -8.65
N ARG A 133 3.71 11.69 -9.60
CA ARG A 133 4.86 12.45 -10.12
C ARG A 133 5.32 13.65 -9.28
#